data_AF-A0A158CK14-F1
#
_entry.id   AF-A0A158CK14-F1
#
_cell.length_a   1.000
_cell.length_b   1.000
_cell.length_c   1.000
_cell.angle_alpha   90.00
_cell.angle_beta   90.00
_cell.angle_gamma   90.00
#
_symmetry.space_group_name_H-M   'P 1'
#
loop_
_entity.id
_entity.type
_entity.pdbx_description
1 polymer ?
#
loop_
_entity_poly.entity_id
_entity_poly.type
_entity_poly.pdbx_seq_one_letter_code
_entity_poly.pdbx_strand_id
1 'polypeptide(L)' 'MDPQDLQRLVTQTMPYGKYKDRLIADLPGHYLAWFAREGFPEGKLGRLLALMHEIDHNNLRALLDPLRGR' A
#
# COMPACT_ATOMS: atom_id res chain seq x y z
N MET A 1 0.72 10.74 -10.49
CA MET A 1 0.66 9.31 -10.10
C MET A 1 0.93 8.49 -11.34
N ASP A 2 1.80 7.49 -11.25
CA ASP A 2 2.09 6.57 -12.37
C ASP A 2 1.03 5.45 -12.34
N PRO A 3 0.35 5.11 -13.44
CA PRO A 3 -0.57 3.98 -13.49
C PRO A 3 0.03 2.66 -12.95
N GLN A 4 1.35 2.50 -13.03
CA GLN A 4 2.07 1.35 -12.50
C GLN A 4 2.05 1.26 -10.97
N ASP A 5 1.75 2.35 -10.25
CA ASP A 5 1.76 2.35 -8.79
C ASP A 5 0.64 1.47 -8.23
N LEU A 6 -0.55 1.43 -8.86
CA LEU A 6 -1.63 0.51 -8.49
C LEU A 6 -1.23 -0.95 -8.67
N GLN A 7 -0.57 -1.27 -9.78
CA GLN A 7 -0.04 -2.62 -10.01
C GLN A 7 1.02 -3.00 -8.97
N ARG A 8 1.85 -2.03 -8.56
CA ARG A 8 2.84 -2.24 -7.49
C ARG A 8 2.21 -2.52 -6.14
N LEU A 9 1.07 -1.93 -5.80
CA LEU A 9 0.40 -2.24 -4.53
C LEU A 9 0.10 -3.74 -4.39
N VAL A 10 -0.27 -4.40 -5.49
CA VAL A 10 -0.65 -5.83 -5.50
C VAL A 10 0.50 -6.78 -5.87
N THR A 11 1.68 -6.28 -6.24
CA THR A 11 2.84 -7.11 -6.62
C THR A 11 4.05 -6.92 -5.70
N GLN A 12 4.19 -5.73 -5.10
CA GLN A 12 5.31 -5.40 -4.24
C GLN A 12 5.00 -5.79 -2.80
N THR A 13 5.95 -6.47 -2.17
CA THR A 13 5.89 -6.78 -0.74
C THR A 13 6.59 -5.71 0.08
N MET A 14 6.18 -5.61 1.35
CA MET A 14 6.81 -4.75 2.32
C MET A 14 8.24 -5.28 2.61
N PRO A 15 9.29 -4.48 2.41
CA PRO A 15 10.67 -4.97 2.51
C PRO A 15 11.18 -5.11 3.95
N TYR A 16 10.49 -4.51 4.93
CA TYR A 16 10.90 -4.48 6.33
C TYR A 16 9.72 -4.29 7.29
N GLY A 17 10.03 -4.31 8.59
CA GLY A 17 9.05 -4.04 9.66
C GLY A 17 8.19 -5.25 10.01
N LYS A 18 7.12 -5.01 10.77
CA LYS A 18 6.22 -6.05 11.30
C LYS A 18 5.54 -6.88 10.22
N TYR A 19 5.26 -6.29 9.07
CA TYR A 19 4.56 -6.91 7.94
C TYR A 19 5.49 -7.22 6.77
N LYS A 20 6.78 -7.46 7.04
CA LYS A 20 7.74 -7.87 6.01
C LYS A 20 7.20 -9.06 5.20
N ASP A 21 7.48 -9.06 3.90
CA ASP A 21 7.09 -10.08 2.92
C ASP A 21 5.58 -10.15 2.63
N ARG A 22 4.78 -9.24 3.20
CA ARG A 22 3.35 -9.07 2.87
C ARG A 22 3.18 -8.06 1.74
N LEU A 23 2.24 -8.31 0.81
CA LEU A 23 1.89 -7.34 -0.22
C LEU A 23 1.44 -6.01 0.39
N ILE A 24 1.80 -4.90 -0.25
CA ILE A 24 1.40 -3.56 0.20
C ILE A 24 -0.15 -3.46 0.26
N ALA A 25 -0.85 -4.03 -0.71
CA ALA A 25 -2.32 -4.11 -0.75
C ALA A 25 -2.95 -4.84 0.45
N ASP A 26 -2.20 -5.73 1.10
CA ASP A 26 -2.66 -6.54 2.23
C ASP A 26 -2.21 -5.98 3.58
N LEU A 27 -1.58 -4.80 3.59
CA LEU A 27 -1.22 -4.13 4.82
C LEU A 27 -2.49 -3.70 5.59
N PRO A 28 -2.55 -3.96 6.91
CA PRO A 28 -3.70 -3.55 7.71
C PRO A 28 -3.83 -2.03 7.78
N GLY A 29 -5.07 -1.53 7.82
CA GLY A 29 -5.35 -0.09 7.88
C GLY A 29 -4.70 0.62 9.07
N HIS A 30 -4.65 -0.02 10.24
CA HIS A 30 -3.98 0.56 11.42
C HIS A 30 -2.47 0.76 11.21
N TYR A 31 -1.83 -0.07 10.39
CA TYR A 31 -0.41 0.05 10.07
C TYR A 31 -0.15 1.21 9.09
N LEU A 32 -1.03 1.38 8.11
CA LEU A 32 -1.01 2.50 7.17
C LEU A 32 -1.30 3.83 7.89
N ALA A 33 -2.28 3.84 8.79
CA ALA A 33 -2.61 5.01 9.61
C ALA A 33 -1.47 5.39 10.57
N TRP A 34 -0.72 4.41 11.09
CA TRP A 34 0.49 4.70 11.87
C TRP A 34 1.54 5.42 11.02
N PHE A 35 1.80 4.95 9.80
CA PHE A 35 2.69 5.66 8.86
C PHE A 35 2.18 7.07 8.49
N ALA A 36 0.86 7.25 8.35
CA ALA A 36 0.29 8.58 8.08
C ALA A 36 0.54 9.58 9.22
N ARG A 37 0.72 9.08 10.46
CA ARG A 37 1.01 9.90 11.64
C ARG A 37 2.51 10.14 11.83
N GLU A 38 3.33 9.12 11.67
CA GLU A 38 4.79 9.20 11.85
C GLU A 38 5.50 9.81 10.63
N GLY A 39 4.89 9.70 9.45
CA GLY A 39 5.46 10.07 8.17
C GLY A 39 5.79 8.84 7.31
N PHE A 40 5.59 8.98 6.01
CA PHE A 40 5.95 7.95 5.04
C PHE A 40 7.45 8.04 4.70
N PRO A 41 8.14 6.89 4.50
CA PRO A 41 9.53 6.89 4.09
C PRO A 41 9.71 7.56 2.73
N GLU A 42 10.86 8.19 2.48
CA GLU A 42 11.09 8.82 1.19
C GLU A 42 11.18 7.78 0.04
N GLY A 43 10.98 8.27 -1.19
CA GLY A 43 11.11 7.48 -2.39
C GLY A 43 9.86 6.68 -2.76
N LYS A 44 10.07 5.57 -3.50
CA LYS A 44 8.96 4.80 -4.11
C LYS A 44 8.07 4.13 -3.06
N LEU A 45 8.67 3.57 -2.01
CA LEU A 45 7.92 2.81 -1.01
C LEU A 45 6.93 3.70 -0.25
N GLY A 46 7.34 4.89 0.22
CA GLY A 46 6.42 5.75 0.94
C GLY A 46 5.31 6.30 0.06
N ARG A 47 5.56 6.55 -1.23
CA ARG A 47 4.49 6.90 -2.17
C ARG A 47 3.46 5.78 -2.29
N LEU A 48 3.88 4.52 -2.35
CA LEU A 48 2.97 3.37 -2.37
C LEU A 48 2.21 3.21 -1.06
N LEU A 49 2.86 3.43 0.09
CA LEU A 49 2.21 3.37 1.40
C LEU A 49 1.18 4.51 1.58
N ALA A 50 1.50 5.72 1.12
CA ALA A 50 0.59 6.85 1.12
C ALA A 50 -0.63 6.57 0.22
N LEU A 51 -0.40 6.10 -1.01
CA LEU A 51 -1.46 5.70 -1.92
C LEU A 51 -2.34 4.59 -1.32
N MET A 52 -1.72 3.58 -0.70
CA MET A 52 -2.47 2.50 -0.06
C MET A 52 -3.29 3.00 1.12
N HIS A 53 -2.77 3.96 1.89
CA HIS A 53 -3.50 4.61 2.97
C HIS A 53 -4.71 5.38 2.44
N GLU A 54 -4.58 6.13 1.35
CA GLU A 54 -5.70 6.84 0.71
C GLU A 54 -6.78 5.85 0.23
N ILE A 55 -6.38 4.75 -0.42
CA ILE A 55 -7.31 3.70 -0.87
C ILE A 55 -8.06 3.08 0.32
N ASP A 56 -7.34 2.76 1.40
CA ASP A 56 -7.93 2.19 2.61
C ASP A 56 -8.89 3.17 3.29
N HIS A 57 -8.48 4.43 3.47
CA HIS A 57 -9.27 5.48 4.12
C HIS A 57 -10.59 5.77 3.38
N ASN A 58 -10.59 5.63 2.05
CA ASN A 58 -11.78 5.81 1.22
C ASN A 58 -12.59 4.52 1.00
N ASN A 59 -12.24 3.41 1.66
CA ASN A 59 -12.87 2.08 1.46
C ASN A 59 -12.81 1.57 0.01
N LEU A 60 -11.74 1.91 -0.72
CA LEU A 60 -11.57 1.61 -2.15
C LEU A 60 -10.74 0.34 -2.42
N ARG A 61 -10.47 -0.49 -1.42
CA ARG A 61 -9.63 -1.70 -1.56
C ARG A 61 -10.12 -2.65 -2.66
N ALA A 62 -11.43 -2.74 -2.87
CA ALA A 62 -12.04 -3.57 -3.92
C ALA A 62 -11.59 -3.18 -5.34
N LEU A 63 -11.13 -1.94 -5.56
CA LEU A 63 -10.58 -1.51 -6.85
C LEU A 63 -9.28 -2.25 -7.22
N LEU A 64 -8.60 -2.84 -6.23
CA LEU A 64 -7.36 -3.59 -6.45
C LEU A 64 -7.63 -5.03 -6.88
N ASP A 65 -8.82 -5.58 -6.63
CA ASP A 65 -9.14 -6.98 -6.90
C ASP A 65 -8.92 -7.41 -8.36
N PRO A 66 -9.31 -6.61 -9.39
CA PRO A 66 -9.03 -6.95 -10.78
C PRO A 66 -7.54 -7.03 -11.11
N LEU A 67 -6.69 -6.31 -10.38
CA LEU A 67 -5.24 -6.26 -10.61
C LEU A 67 -4.51 -7.45 -9.99
N ARG A 68 -5.16 -8.19 -9.08
CA ARG A 68 -4.55 -9.31 -8.36
C ARG A 68 -4.35 -10.56 -9.22
N GLY A 69 -4.89 -10.58 -10.46
CA GLY A 69 -4.73 -11.69 -11.40
C GLY A 69 -5.27 -13.00 -10.82
N ARG A 70 -6.58 -13.23 -10.97
CA ARG A 70 -7.20 -14.48 -10.54
C ARG A 70 -7.02 -15.57 -11.58
#